data_AF-A0A7L4NI23-F1
#
_entry.id   AF-A0A7L4NI23-F1
#
_cell.length_a   1.000
_cell.length_b   1.000
_cell.length_c   1.000
_cell.angle_alpha   90.00
_cell.angle_beta   90.00
_cell.angle_gamma   90.00
#
_symmetry.space_group_name_H-M   'P 1'
#
loop_
_entity.id
_entity.type
_entity.pdbx_description
1 polymer ?
#
loop_
_entity_poly.entity_id
_entity_poly.type
_entity_poly.pdbx_seq_one_letter_code
_entity_poly.pdbx_strand_id
1 'polypeptide(L)' 'PPARFHRVHGANVRLDASRTRATRVESFANGLCFSQEPLAPGQIFLVEIEEKEGGWCGHLRVGLMARDPQSLAAVPEY' A
#
# COMPACT_ATOMS: atom_id res chain seq x y z
N PRO A 1 1.98 17.82 5.69
CA PRO A 1 3.00 16.81 5.28
C PRO A 1 2.38 15.81 4.28
N PRO A 2 3.17 15.23 3.36
CA PRO A 2 2.64 14.19 2.47
C PRO A 2 2.17 12.99 3.31
N ALA A 3 1.11 12.34 2.84
CA ALA A 3 0.65 11.09 3.43
C ALA A 3 1.73 10.02 3.27
N ARG A 4 1.84 9.14 4.26
CA ARG A 4 2.84 8.06 4.28
C ARG A 4 2.14 6.71 4.30
N PHE A 5 2.82 5.70 3.79
CA PHE A 5 2.43 4.31 3.91
C PHE A 5 2.80 3.75 5.30
N HIS A 6 1.95 2.85 5.80
CA HIS A 6 2.15 2.14 7.05
C HIS A 6 3.33 1.16 6.94
N ARG A 7 4.01 0.86 8.06
CA ARG A 7 5.13 -0.10 8.08
C ARG A 7 4.70 -1.55 7.91
N VAL A 8 3.46 -1.85 8.26
CA VAL A 8 2.81 -3.11 7.92
C VAL A 8 2.41 -3.02 6.46
N HIS A 9 2.91 -3.95 5.65
CA HIS A 9 2.64 -4.06 4.23
C HIS A 9 2.87 -5.52 3.79
N GLY A 10 2.46 -5.85 2.57
CA GLY A 10 2.69 -7.18 2.01
C GLY A 10 4.18 -7.49 1.84
N ALA A 11 4.50 -8.78 1.83
CA ALA A 11 5.89 -9.27 1.80
C ALA A 11 6.66 -8.82 0.53
N ASN A 12 5.96 -8.56 -0.57
CA ASN A 12 6.55 -8.16 -1.83
C ASN A 12 6.60 -6.64 -2.03
N VAL A 13 6.33 -5.86 -0.98
CA VAL A 13 6.39 -4.40 -1.00
C VAL A 13 7.67 -3.93 -0.33
N ARG A 14 8.38 -3.00 -0.97
CA ARG A 14 9.46 -2.22 -0.38
C ARG A 14 9.04 -0.75 -0.30
N LEU A 15 9.19 -0.17 0.88
CA LEU A 15 8.99 1.27 1.08
C LEU A 15 10.30 2.03 0.97
N ASP A 16 10.24 3.26 0.49
CA ASP A 16 11.37 4.18 0.56
C ASP A 16 11.61 4.69 2.00
N ALA A 17 12.74 5.38 2.23
CA ALA A 17 13.10 5.88 3.55
C ALA A 17 12.05 6.83 4.16
N SER A 18 11.36 7.60 3.31
CA SER A 18 10.31 8.51 3.76
C SER A 18 8.93 7.83 3.85
N ARG A 19 8.79 6.60 3.38
CA ARG A 19 7.52 5.86 3.30
C ARG A 19 6.45 6.60 2.50
N THR A 20 6.82 7.40 1.51
CA THR A 20 5.87 8.03 0.57
C THR A 20 5.82 7.28 -0.76
N ARG A 21 6.75 6.35 -1.01
CA ARG A 21 6.77 5.46 -2.16
C ARG A 21 6.71 4.00 -1.71
N ALA A 22 5.85 3.22 -2.36
CA ALA A 22 5.74 1.79 -2.18
C ALA A 22 5.96 1.09 -3.54
N THR A 23 6.91 0.17 -3.58
CA THR A 23 7.30 -0.54 -4.81
C THR A 23 7.10 -2.04 -4.61
N ARG A 24 6.33 -2.68 -5.50
CA ARG A 24 6.28 -4.15 -5.57
C ARG A 24 7.59 -4.65 -6.19
N VAL A 25 8.30 -5.53 -5.49
CA VAL A 25 9.64 -5.99 -5.90
C VAL A 25 9.67 -7.43 -6.44
N GLU A 26 8.62 -8.22 -6.20
CA GLU A 26 8.54 -9.63 -6.62
C GLU A 26 7.08 -10.09 -6.78
N SER A 27 6.84 -11.10 -7.63
CA SER A 27 5.54 -11.74 -7.87
C SER A 27 4.40 -10.73 -8.19
N PHE A 28 3.16 -11.19 -8.30
CA PHE A 28 1.95 -10.34 -8.40
C PHE A 28 1.14 -10.26 -7.11
N ALA A 29 1.38 -11.19 -6.19
CA ALA A 29 0.68 -11.28 -4.92
C ALA A 29 1.45 -10.56 -3.79
N ASN A 30 0.87 -10.49 -2.60
CA ASN A 30 1.46 -9.88 -1.41
C ASN A 30 1.89 -8.42 -1.62
N GLY A 31 1.10 -7.66 -2.40
CA GLY A 31 1.36 -6.26 -2.77
C GLY A 31 0.63 -5.21 -1.93
N LEU A 32 -0.02 -5.61 -0.83
CA LEU A 32 -0.92 -4.73 -0.08
C LEU A 32 -0.17 -3.63 0.69
N CYS A 33 -0.69 -2.41 0.64
CA CYS A 33 -0.19 -1.25 1.38
C CYS A 33 -1.35 -0.57 2.13
N PHE A 34 -1.04 0.13 3.22
CA PHE A 34 -2.03 0.85 4.02
C PHE A 34 -1.56 2.29 4.28
N SER A 35 -2.48 3.20 4.57
CA SER A 35 -2.13 4.53 5.07
C SER A 35 -1.52 4.43 6.46
N GLN A 36 -0.50 5.25 6.76
CA GLN A 36 0.13 5.27 8.08
C GLN A 36 -0.86 5.73 9.15
N GLU A 37 -1.66 6.74 8.83
CA GLU A 37 -2.66 7.31 9.72
C GLU A 37 -4.07 7.01 9.19
N PRO A 38 -5.09 6.89 10.07
CA PRO A 38 -6.48 6.82 9.66
C PRO A 38 -6.89 8.05 8.84
N LEU A 39 -7.77 7.86 7.87
CA LEU A 39 -8.34 8.94 7.07
C LEU A 39 -9.55 9.55 7.76
N ALA A 40 -9.53 10.88 7.97
CA ALA A 40 -10.72 11.61 8.39
C ALA A 40 -11.74 11.70 7.24
N PRO A 41 -13.04 11.86 7.53
CA PRO A 41 -14.04 12.11 6.50
C PRO A 41 -13.66 13.31 5.60
N GLY A 42 -13.70 13.12 4.29
CA GLY A 42 -13.33 14.14 3.30
C GLY A 42 -11.82 14.35 3.13
N GLN A 43 -10.96 13.69 3.91
CA GLN A 43 -9.52 13.75 3.73
C GLN A 43 -9.10 13.03 2.45
N ILE A 44 -8.29 13.70 1.64
CA ILE A 44 -7.73 13.14 0.40
C ILE A 44 -6.45 12.37 0.74
N PHE A 45 -6.39 11.12 0.30
CA PHE A 45 -5.14 10.37 0.18
C PHE A 45 -4.80 10.24 -1.31
N LEU A 46 -3.85 11.04 -1.77
CA LEU A 46 -3.42 11.03 -3.16
C LEU A 46 -2.43 9.89 -3.41
N VAL A 47 -2.64 9.12 -4.48
CA VAL A 47 -1.73 8.08 -4.95
C VAL A 47 -1.34 8.40 -6.40
N GLU A 48 -0.04 8.41 -6.67
CA GLU A 48 0.52 8.54 -8.01
C GLU A 48 1.13 7.20 -8.45
N ILE A 49 0.90 6.81 -9.70
CA ILE A 49 1.54 5.63 -10.30
C ILE A 49 2.83 6.11 -10.96
N GLU A 50 3.95 5.99 -10.25
CA GLU A 50 5.26 6.45 -10.74
C GLU A 50 5.87 5.48 -11.76
N GLU A 51 5.64 4.16 -11.59
CA GLU A 51 6.20 3.11 -12.45
C GLU A 51 5.16 2.00 -12.70
N LYS A 52 5.24 1.39 -13.89
CA LYS A 52 4.41 0.24 -14.29
C LYS A 52 5.28 -0.85 -14.90
N GLU A 53 5.24 -2.04 -14.31
CA GLU A 53 5.89 -3.21 -14.88
C GLU A 53 5.07 -3.79 -16.05
N GLY A 54 5.76 -4.17 -17.13
CA GLY A 54 5.17 -4.91 -18.24
C GLY A 54 4.95 -6.39 -17.92
N GLY A 55 4.27 -7.13 -18.81
CA GLY A 55 4.15 -8.59 -18.69
C GLY A 55 3.09 -9.12 -17.71
N TRP A 56 2.42 -8.23 -16.96
CA TRP A 56 1.34 -8.58 -16.05
C TRP A 56 -0.03 -8.16 -16.59
N CYS A 57 -1.03 -9.03 -16.42
CA CYS A 57 -2.44 -8.74 -16.65
C CYS A 57 -3.15 -8.65 -15.31
N GLY A 58 -3.88 -7.56 -15.05
CA GLY A 58 -4.58 -7.35 -13.80
C GLY A 58 -4.88 -5.88 -13.53
N HIS A 59 -5.19 -5.57 -12.28
CA HIS A 59 -5.66 -4.24 -11.85
C HIS A 59 -5.09 -3.85 -10.48
N LEU A 60 -4.84 -2.56 -10.30
CA LEU A 60 -4.65 -1.96 -8.98
C LEU A 60 -6.00 -1.87 -8.28
N ARG A 61 -6.02 -2.16 -6.97
CA ARG A 61 -7.21 -2.01 -6.12
C ARG A 61 -6.93 -0.95 -5.07
N VAL A 62 -7.92 -0.09 -4.83
CA VAL A 62 -7.88 0.94 -3.80
C VAL A 62 -9.21 0.89 -3.04
N GLY A 63 -9.14 1.03 -1.72
CA GLY A 63 -10.30 0.96 -0.86
C GLY A 63 -9.99 1.43 0.55
N LEU A 64 -10.95 1.22 1.44
CA LEU A 64 -10.85 1.59 2.85
C LEU A 64 -10.87 0.33 3.73
N MET A 65 -10.20 0.42 4.87
CA MET A 65 -10.19 -0.62 5.90
C MET A 65 -10.49 0.02 7.24
N ALA A 66 -11.41 -0.58 8.01
CA ALA A 66 -11.84 -0.07 9.32
C ALA A 66 -11.02 -0.61 10.51
N ARG A 67 -9.94 -1.36 10.23
CA ARG A 67 -9.13 -2.03 11.23
C ARG A 67 -7.69 -1.54 11.13
N ASP A 68 -7.04 -1.35 12.27
CA ASP A 68 -5.65 -0.94 12.36
C ASP A 68 -4.74 -2.00 11.69
N PRO A 69 -3.91 -1.64 10.69
CA PRO A 69 -2.95 -2.55 10.08
C PRO A 69 -2.05 -3.25 11.10
N GLN A 70 -1.65 -2.59 12.20
CA GLN A 70 -0.78 -3.18 13.22
C GLN A 70 -1.45 -4.32 14.00
N SER A 71 -2.77 -4.40 13.99
CA SER A 71 -3.50 -5.50 14.62
C SER A 71 -3.55 -6.77 13.76
N LEU A 72 -3.10 -6.74 12.49
CA LEU A 72 -3.12 -7.91 11.61
C LEU A 72 -2.12 -8.96 12.09
N ALA A 73 -2.57 -10.21 12.23
CA ALA A 73 -1.68 -11.35 12.50
C ALA A 73 -0.74 -11.61 11.30
N ALA A 74 -1.27 -11.45 10.08
CA ALA A 74 -0.53 -11.47 8.83
C ALA A 74 -1.24 -10.56 7.81
N VAL A 75 -0.48 -9.98 6.88
CA VAL A 75 -1.05 -9.25 5.75
C VAL A 75 -1.55 -10.27 4.72
N PRO A 76 -2.81 -10.17 4.25
CA PRO A 76 -3.33 -11.09 3.24
C PRO A 76 -2.58 -11.00 1.91
N GLU A 77 -2.63 -12.09 1.14
CA GLU A 77 -1.89 -12.23 -0.12
C GLU A 77 -2.54 -11.51 -1.33
N TYR A 78 -3.85 -11.26 -1.28
CA TYR A 78 -4.70 -10.92 -2.44
C TYR A 78 -4.80 -9.43 -2.80
#